data_AF-A0A800CMH1-F1
#
_entry.id   AF-A0A800CMH1-F1
#
_cell.length_a   1.000
_cell.length_b   1.000
_cell.length_c   1.000
_cell.angle_alpha   90.00
_cell.angle_beta   90.00
_cell.angle_gamma   90.00
#
_symmetry.space_group_name_H-M   'P 1'
#
loop_
_entity.id
_entity.type
_entity.pdbx_description
1 polymer ?
#
loop_
_entity_poly.entity_id
_entity_poly.type
_entity_poly.pdbx_seq_one_letter_code
_entity_poly.pdbx_strand_id
1 'polypeptide(L)'
;MILILSLLISILTASNYQIINLPTSVPDDEKVWVLAVDALRHDSEGYPNLPFGEDELKEFASKMAGKGEIPENHIRFIGPERANLLIGETLSEISSKMREGDRLILIFRGLISLPSGSSRELFLIPKDGSPDERSSLISTERLNGWMAKIEGDKIVLLDCYSTEENLFIFYASRKTFGTSALAFINHIPTDGGDMLIQRLSSALDDPKLDSNTDRRITVLELYEAISRQGDPTGVLAITGDPDAILLTLPSAITVESEPPGARVVLNGREEGISPCMIIGPRPGLHEMRVEKELYLIPEARMVRIRGFRGDAAPLSFKLSPIKIFGRVTDQSGKALPDAYVYIDGTQYIQKVKEDGGYSFEKWEHGLLKPGKYKIVAEYSDIMVAESHVEFKGFSNLKLDLTLKHRPWDEISRIRYQRGDELGCAEAFEEWAKAQKGPILSIPKLEPKHAEIILGYFADKADKSPKNLLYQIVSAHLSDEIEREDLAKKFWHRVKSLAPKGSPERELASRRLSQLYKTRNYAIMGVSIAMLIVFASGIYTILKGRRGT
;
A
#
# COMPACT_ATOMS: atom_id res chain seq x y z
N MET A 1 -8.97 48.68 -22.76
CA MET A 1 -8.12 47.96 -21.80
C MET A 1 -8.65 47.99 -20.36
N ILE A 2 -9.42 49.01 -19.94
CA ILE A 2 -9.96 49.12 -18.57
C ILE A 2 -11.28 48.33 -18.35
N LEU A 3 -12.09 48.10 -19.39
CA LEU A 3 -13.33 47.30 -19.25
C LEU A 3 -13.10 45.78 -19.11
N ILE A 4 -12.03 45.23 -19.69
CA ILE A 4 -11.71 43.79 -19.60
C ILE A 4 -11.17 43.43 -18.21
N LEU A 5 -10.53 44.37 -17.51
CA LEU A 5 -10.06 44.16 -16.14
C LEU A 5 -11.22 44.12 -15.12
N SER A 6 -12.31 44.86 -15.35
CA SER A 6 -13.48 44.80 -14.46
C SER A 6 -14.28 43.50 -14.61
N LEU A 7 -14.35 42.93 -15.81
CA LEU A 7 -15.04 41.66 -16.06
C LEU A 7 -14.26 40.45 -15.50
N LEU A 8 -12.92 40.51 -15.50
CA LEU A 8 -12.09 39.46 -14.90
C LEU A 8 -12.15 39.44 -13.37
N ILE A 9 -12.38 40.58 -12.72
CA ILE A 9 -12.55 40.65 -11.26
C ILE A 9 -13.94 40.11 -10.85
N SER A 10 -14.97 40.27 -11.68
CA SER A 10 -16.30 39.70 -11.40
C SER A 10 -16.44 38.21 -11.72
N ILE A 11 -15.60 37.66 -12.60
CA ILE A 11 -15.62 36.22 -12.96
C ILE A 11 -14.74 35.38 -12.02
N LEU A 12 -13.75 35.98 -11.33
CA LEU A 12 -12.98 35.32 -10.27
C LEU A 12 -13.69 35.25 -8.91
N THR A 13 -14.85 35.89 -8.76
CA THR A 13 -15.71 35.80 -7.55
C THR A 13 -16.89 34.83 -7.70
N ALA A 14 -16.92 34.02 -8.76
CA ALA A 14 -17.99 33.04 -9.03
C ALA A 14 -17.50 31.58 -9.01
N SER A 15 -16.54 31.26 -8.14
CA SER A 15 -16.39 29.89 -7.65
C SER A 15 -17.28 29.75 -6.42
N ASN A 16 -18.18 28.77 -6.44
CA ASN A 16 -19.12 28.43 -5.37
C ASN A 16 -18.39 28.16 -4.04
N TYR A 17 -17.99 29.20 -3.33
CA TYR A 17 -17.90 29.17 -1.88
C TYR A 17 -19.30 29.54 -1.40
N GLN A 18 -20.10 28.53 -1.06
CA GLN A 18 -21.12 28.74 -0.05
C GLN A 18 -20.40 29.38 1.14
N ILE A 19 -20.66 30.66 1.38
CA ILE A 19 -20.37 31.28 2.67
C ILE A 19 -21.33 30.58 3.62
N ILE A 20 -20.87 29.44 4.15
CA ILE A 20 -21.50 28.78 5.28
C ILE A 20 -21.40 29.82 6.39
N ASN A 21 -22.53 30.45 6.71
CA ASN A 21 -22.65 31.27 7.90
C ASN A 21 -22.14 30.43 9.07
N LEU A 22 -20.96 30.77 9.57
CA LEU A 22 -20.35 30.12 10.71
C LEU A 22 -21.24 30.46 11.92
N PRO A 23 -21.83 29.48 12.63
CA PRO A 23 -22.29 29.76 13.98
C PRO A 23 -21.06 30.25 14.76
N THR A 24 -21.11 31.50 15.21
CA THR A 24 -20.02 32.23 15.86
C THR A 24 -19.72 31.74 17.28
N SER A 25 -20.46 30.74 17.77
CA SER A 25 -20.22 30.06 19.03
C SER A 25 -20.16 28.56 18.77
N VAL A 26 -19.02 27.94 19.08
CA VAL A 26 -18.98 26.50 19.39
C VAL A 26 -19.99 26.32 20.54
N PRO A 27 -20.99 25.43 20.42
CA PRO A 27 -21.91 25.16 21.52
C PRO A 27 -21.07 24.82 22.75
N ASP A 28 -21.41 25.43 23.89
CA ASP A 28 -20.81 25.03 25.16
C ASP A 28 -21.10 23.53 25.32
N ASP A 29 -20.06 22.69 25.37
CA ASP A 29 -20.23 21.23 25.31
C ASP A 29 -21.24 20.78 26.39
N GLU A 30 -22.08 19.80 26.02
CA GLU A 30 -22.99 19.12 26.95
C GLU A 30 -22.24 18.72 28.23
N LYS A 31 -22.80 19.06 29.40
CA LYS A 31 -22.23 18.64 30.67
C LYS A 31 -22.81 17.30 31.09
N VAL A 32 -21.93 16.38 31.45
CA VAL A 32 -22.31 15.12 32.10
C VAL A 32 -22.12 15.27 33.61
N TRP A 33 -23.12 14.87 34.36
CA TRP A 33 -23.12 14.80 35.83
C TRP A 33 -23.23 13.35 36.27
N VAL A 34 -22.44 12.96 37.27
CA VAL A 34 -22.42 11.58 37.78
C VAL A 34 -22.81 11.60 39.25
N LEU A 35 -23.84 10.83 39.61
CA LEU A 35 -24.19 10.52 40.98
C LEU A 35 -23.94 9.04 41.25
N ALA A 36 -22.84 8.72 41.94
CA ALA A 36 -22.52 7.38 42.38
C ALA A 36 -23.04 7.17 43.82
N VAL A 37 -23.92 6.19 43.99
CA VAL A 37 -24.56 5.86 45.26
C VAL A 37 -24.17 4.44 45.62
N ASP A 38 -23.49 4.30 46.75
CA ASP A 38 -23.24 3.01 47.38
C ASP A 38 -24.18 2.84 48.57
N ALA A 39 -25.08 1.86 48.50
CA ALA A 39 -26.08 1.55 49.51
C ALA A 39 -25.87 0.16 50.14
N LEU A 40 -24.79 -0.56 49.79
CA LEU A 40 -24.47 -1.85 50.39
C LEU A 40 -23.89 -1.70 51.80
N ARG A 41 -24.28 -2.59 52.71
CA ARG A 41 -23.81 -2.63 54.11
C ARG A 41 -22.59 -3.53 54.23
N HIS A 42 -21.58 -3.13 55.00
CA HIS A 42 -20.47 -4.00 55.40
C HIS A 42 -20.75 -4.77 56.71
N ASP A 43 -21.84 -4.48 57.44
CA ASP A 43 -22.02 -4.89 58.84
C ASP A 43 -23.47 -5.23 59.29
N SER A 44 -24.41 -5.53 58.39
CA SER A 44 -25.81 -5.80 58.79
C SER A 44 -26.11 -7.24 59.18
N GLU A 45 -26.72 -7.44 60.36
CA GLU A 45 -27.30 -8.72 60.78
C GLU A 45 -28.19 -9.32 59.67
N GLY A 46 -27.90 -10.56 59.25
CA GLY A 46 -28.67 -11.29 58.24
C GLY A 46 -28.11 -11.21 56.80
N TYR A 47 -27.09 -10.39 56.55
CA TYR A 47 -26.42 -10.33 55.25
C TYR A 47 -24.93 -10.69 55.42
N PRO A 48 -24.37 -11.61 54.61
CA PRO A 48 -22.96 -11.99 54.72
C PRO A 48 -22.06 -10.78 54.50
N ASN A 49 -20.92 -10.70 55.22
CA ASN A 49 -19.87 -9.71 54.98
C ASN A 49 -19.52 -9.73 53.50
N LEU A 50 -19.94 -8.69 52.79
CA LEU A 50 -19.75 -8.63 51.36
C LEU A 50 -18.25 -8.41 51.07
N PRO A 51 -17.65 -9.14 50.11
CA PRO A 51 -16.22 -9.07 49.81
C PRO A 51 -15.82 -7.81 49.02
N PHE A 52 -16.62 -6.74 49.08
CA PHE A 52 -16.44 -5.53 48.27
C PHE A 52 -15.49 -4.54 48.96
N GLY A 53 -14.64 -3.87 48.19
CA GLY A 53 -13.94 -2.68 48.67
C GLY A 53 -14.85 -1.44 48.68
N GLU A 54 -14.73 -0.57 49.69
CA GLU A 54 -15.41 0.74 49.76
C GLU A 54 -15.07 1.65 48.56
N ASP A 55 -13.99 1.35 47.83
CA ASP A 55 -13.46 2.20 46.76
C ASP A 55 -13.79 1.73 45.34
N GLU A 56 -14.31 0.51 45.12
CA GLU A 56 -14.56 -0.02 43.77
C GLU A 56 -15.55 0.83 42.94
N LEU A 57 -16.64 1.31 43.57
CA LEU A 57 -17.59 2.19 42.90
C LEU A 57 -16.96 3.56 42.58
N LYS A 58 -16.10 4.08 43.46
CA LYS A 58 -15.37 5.33 43.22
C LYS A 58 -14.34 5.18 42.10
N GLU A 59 -13.64 4.05 42.05
CA GLU A 59 -12.70 3.71 40.98
C GLU A 59 -13.43 3.62 39.63
N PHE A 60 -14.57 2.93 39.58
CA PHE A 60 -15.39 2.86 38.36
C PHE A 60 -15.90 4.24 37.93
N ALA A 61 -16.44 5.03 38.86
CA ALA A 61 -16.90 6.39 38.55
C ALA A 61 -15.75 7.27 38.04
N SER A 62 -14.55 7.14 38.63
CA SER A 62 -13.35 7.85 38.19
C SER A 62 -12.88 7.40 36.81
N LYS A 63 -12.96 6.10 36.50
CA LYS A 63 -12.65 5.54 35.19
C LYS A 63 -13.61 6.03 34.11
N MET A 64 -14.91 6.01 34.40
CA MET A 64 -15.96 6.57 33.55
C MET A 64 -15.70 8.06 33.29
N ALA A 65 -15.38 8.80 34.35
CA ALA A 65 -15.05 10.21 34.26
C ALA A 65 -13.80 10.47 33.40
N GLY A 66 -12.74 9.67 33.56
CA GLY A 66 -11.56 9.76 32.70
C GLY A 66 -11.88 9.51 31.22
N LYS A 67 -12.68 8.48 30.93
CA LYS A 67 -13.03 8.11 29.54
C LYS A 67 -13.96 9.11 28.86
N GLY A 68 -14.88 9.71 29.61
CA GLY A 68 -15.74 10.82 29.15
C GLY A 68 -15.15 12.21 29.36
N GLU A 69 -13.94 12.33 29.93
CA GLU A 69 -13.33 13.55 30.50
C GLU A 69 -14.34 14.44 31.28
N ILE A 70 -15.10 13.79 32.18
CA ILE A 70 -16.07 14.43 33.07
C ILE A 70 -15.31 15.17 34.19
N PRO A 71 -15.57 16.46 34.44
CA PRO A 71 -14.93 17.21 35.52
C PRO A 71 -15.20 16.59 36.90
N GLU A 72 -14.19 16.53 37.78
CA GLU A 72 -14.34 15.98 39.14
C GLU A 72 -15.46 16.66 39.94
N ASN A 73 -15.66 17.97 39.75
CA ASN A 73 -16.72 18.73 40.42
C ASN A 73 -18.14 18.42 39.91
N HIS A 74 -18.30 17.60 38.87
CA HIS A 74 -19.58 17.06 38.39
C HIS A 74 -19.87 15.65 38.92
N ILE A 75 -18.94 15.06 39.67
CA ILE A 75 -19.11 13.76 40.29
C ILE A 75 -19.56 13.97 41.74
N ARG A 76 -20.58 13.23 42.15
CA ARG A 76 -21.04 13.17 43.54
C ARG A 76 -21.03 11.72 43.99
N PHE A 77 -20.51 11.50 45.18
CA PHE A 77 -20.49 10.19 45.81
C PHE A 77 -21.35 10.22 47.08
N ILE A 78 -22.25 9.27 47.22
CA ILE A 78 -23.02 9.03 48.44
C ILE A 78 -22.66 7.64 48.94
N GLY A 79 -22.06 7.58 50.13
CA GLY A 79 -21.77 6.32 50.81
C GLY A 79 -23.00 5.75 51.55
N PRO A 80 -22.87 4.53 52.09
CA PRO A 80 -24.00 3.77 52.61
C PRO A 80 -24.73 4.46 53.77
N GLU A 81 -24.00 5.14 54.66
CA GLU A 81 -24.57 5.85 55.82
C GLU A 81 -25.61 6.93 55.50
N ARG A 82 -25.66 7.41 54.25
CA ARG A 82 -26.46 8.60 53.88
C ARG A 82 -27.35 8.38 52.67
N ALA A 83 -27.40 7.17 52.14
CA ALA A 83 -28.11 6.84 50.89
C ALA A 83 -29.63 7.11 50.97
N ASN A 84 -30.27 6.85 52.11
CA ASN A 84 -31.70 7.10 52.33
C ASN A 84 -32.07 8.59 52.38
N LEU A 85 -31.14 9.45 52.79
CA LEU A 85 -31.40 10.88 53.02
C LEU A 85 -30.95 11.76 51.86
N LEU A 86 -29.77 11.49 51.28
CA LEU A 86 -29.10 12.45 50.42
C LEU A 86 -29.35 12.28 48.92
N ILE A 87 -29.92 11.16 48.44
CA ILE A 87 -30.10 10.94 46.99
C ILE A 87 -31.01 12.03 46.40
N GLY A 88 -32.19 12.24 46.98
CA GLY A 88 -33.14 13.25 46.49
C GLY A 88 -32.60 14.68 46.59
N GLU A 89 -31.93 15.02 47.70
CA GLU A 89 -31.32 16.34 47.90
C GLU A 89 -30.20 16.60 46.88
N THR A 90 -29.32 15.62 46.67
CA THR A 90 -28.19 15.72 45.72
C THR A 90 -28.69 15.78 44.28
N LEU A 91 -29.72 15.01 43.92
CA LEU A 91 -30.37 15.11 42.61
C LEU A 91 -30.99 16.49 42.39
N SER A 92 -31.61 17.06 43.42
CA SER A 92 -32.14 18.44 43.35
C SER A 92 -31.02 19.47 43.20
N GLU A 93 -29.88 19.30 43.90
CA GLU A 93 -28.71 20.16 43.75
C GLU A 93 -28.14 20.09 42.34
N ILE A 94 -27.93 18.88 41.80
CA ILE A 94 -27.42 18.66 40.45
C ILE A 94 -28.40 19.27 39.43
N SER A 95 -29.70 18.95 39.54
CA SER A 95 -30.73 19.47 38.64
C SER A 95 -30.77 21.01 38.61
N SER A 96 -30.50 21.68 39.74
CA SER A 96 -30.43 23.15 39.78
C SER A 96 -29.25 23.76 39.02
N LYS A 97 -28.22 22.96 38.70
CA LYS A 97 -27.01 23.37 37.99
C LYS A 97 -26.98 22.91 36.53
N MET A 98 -27.87 21.99 36.16
CA MET A 98 -27.99 21.46 34.80
C MET A 98 -28.69 22.46 33.88
N ARG A 99 -28.32 22.42 32.61
CA ARG A 99 -28.97 23.15 31.50
C ARG A 99 -29.72 22.17 30.60
N GLU A 100 -30.54 22.72 29.72
CA GLU A 100 -31.13 21.95 28.62
C GLU A 100 -30.00 21.29 27.79
N GLY A 101 -30.12 19.98 27.58
CA GLY A 101 -29.11 19.17 26.89
C GLY A 101 -28.02 18.57 27.78
N ASP A 102 -27.92 18.93 29.07
CA ASP A 102 -27.01 18.25 30.01
C ASP A 102 -27.53 16.85 30.38
N ARG A 103 -26.63 15.96 30.78
CA ARG A 103 -26.94 14.56 31.10
C ARG A 103 -26.65 14.21 32.55
N LEU A 104 -27.51 13.38 33.12
CA LEU A 104 -27.29 12.74 34.42
C LEU A 104 -27.03 11.24 34.23
N ILE A 105 -25.96 10.75 34.84
CA ILE A 105 -25.68 9.33 35.04
C ILE A 105 -25.80 9.05 36.54
N LEU A 106 -26.78 8.23 36.92
CA LEU A 106 -26.92 7.73 38.28
C LEU A 106 -26.42 6.28 38.31
N ILE A 107 -25.43 6.01 39.16
CA ILE A 107 -24.94 4.66 39.40
C ILE A 107 -25.40 4.27 40.79
N PHE A 108 -26.25 3.26 40.90
CA PHE A 108 -26.73 2.77 42.19
C PHE A 108 -26.20 1.36 42.42
N ARG A 109 -25.43 1.19 43.50
CA ARG A 109 -25.00 -0.10 44.02
C ARG A 109 -25.76 -0.39 45.30
N GLY A 110 -26.54 -1.47 45.38
CA GLY A 110 -27.37 -1.71 46.56
C GLY A 110 -28.30 -2.92 46.46
N LEU A 111 -29.19 -3.06 47.44
CA LEU A 111 -30.21 -4.11 47.42
C LEU A 111 -31.44 -3.69 46.60
N ILE A 112 -32.11 -4.66 45.99
CA ILE A 112 -33.36 -4.47 45.23
C ILE A 112 -34.40 -5.52 45.62
N SER A 113 -35.67 -5.11 45.70
CA SER A 113 -36.79 -6.01 45.99
C SER A 113 -38.00 -5.79 45.09
N LEU A 114 -38.85 -6.81 45.04
CA LEU A 114 -40.16 -6.84 44.40
C LEU A 114 -41.23 -7.24 45.45
N PRO A 115 -41.60 -6.33 46.37
CA PRO A 115 -42.49 -6.64 47.47
C PRO A 115 -43.86 -7.16 46.99
N SER A 116 -44.42 -8.09 47.75
CA SER A 116 -45.62 -8.84 47.41
C SER A 116 -46.82 -7.92 47.12
N GLY A 117 -47.54 -8.20 46.03
CA GLY A 117 -48.69 -7.40 45.57
C GLY A 117 -48.36 -6.23 44.64
N SER A 118 -47.08 -5.94 44.39
CA SER A 118 -46.65 -5.05 43.30
C SER A 118 -46.25 -5.89 42.09
N SER A 119 -47.06 -5.87 41.02
CA SER A 119 -46.77 -6.69 39.83
C SER A 119 -45.82 -6.02 38.83
N ARG A 120 -45.38 -4.76 39.08
CA ARG A 120 -44.69 -3.95 38.05
C ARG A 120 -43.67 -2.93 38.55
N GLU A 121 -43.43 -2.80 39.86
CA GLU A 121 -42.56 -1.74 40.39
C GLU A 121 -41.37 -2.30 41.15
N LEU A 122 -40.18 -1.77 40.82
CA LEU A 122 -38.92 -2.09 41.47
C LEU A 122 -38.67 -1.13 42.63
N PHE A 123 -38.12 -1.67 43.71
CA PHE A 123 -37.78 -0.91 44.90
C PHE A 123 -36.30 -1.08 45.20
N LEU A 124 -35.55 0.02 45.14
CA LEU A 124 -34.18 0.09 45.63
C LEU A 124 -34.23 0.27 47.15
N ILE A 125 -33.42 -0.50 47.88
CA ILE A 125 -33.39 -0.48 49.33
C ILE A 125 -32.14 0.32 49.76
N PRO A 126 -32.28 1.54 50.29
CA PRO A 126 -31.16 2.26 50.89
C PRO A 126 -30.78 1.65 52.25
N LYS A 127 -29.62 2.01 52.81
CA LYS A 127 -29.06 1.38 54.03
C LYS A 127 -30.05 1.13 55.18
N ASP A 128 -30.92 2.09 55.49
CA ASP A 128 -31.88 2.00 56.61
C ASP A 128 -33.29 1.59 56.16
N GLY A 129 -33.46 1.17 54.90
CA GLY A 129 -34.74 0.75 54.36
C GLY A 129 -35.16 -0.61 54.90
N SER A 130 -36.29 -0.68 55.60
CA SER A 130 -36.93 -1.96 55.88
C SER A 130 -37.66 -2.43 54.61
N PRO A 131 -37.44 -3.67 54.12
CA PRO A 131 -38.21 -4.25 53.03
C PRO A 131 -39.74 -4.22 53.30
N ASP A 132 -40.11 -4.23 54.58
CA ASP A 132 -41.50 -4.22 55.04
C ASP A 132 -42.08 -2.78 55.15
N GLU A 133 -41.23 -1.75 55.13
CA GLU A 133 -41.65 -0.35 55.25
C GLU A 133 -41.50 0.39 53.91
N ARG A 134 -42.57 0.39 53.09
CA ARG A 134 -42.58 1.00 51.74
C ARG A 134 -42.12 2.46 51.69
N SER A 135 -42.34 3.27 52.73
CA SER A 135 -41.88 4.67 52.80
C SER A 135 -40.36 4.82 52.86
N SER A 136 -39.68 3.78 53.33
CA SER A 136 -38.22 3.74 53.44
C SER A 136 -37.53 3.28 52.13
N LEU A 137 -38.31 2.73 51.19
CA LEU A 137 -37.85 2.26 49.89
C LEU A 137 -37.85 3.36 48.82
N ILE A 138 -37.02 3.17 47.80
CA ILE A 138 -36.96 4.06 46.63
C ILE A 138 -37.62 3.34 45.45
N SER A 139 -38.88 3.67 45.20
CA SER A 139 -39.60 3.16 44.03
C SER A 139 -39.13 3.84 42.74
N THR A 140 -39.41 3.23 41.59
CA THR A 140 -39.20 3.86 40.29
C THR A 140 -39.92 5.21 40.18
N GLU A 141 -41.15 5.32 40.67
CA GLU A 141 -41.90 6.59 40.67
C GLU A 141 -41.20 7.67 41.51
N ARG A 142 -40.70 7.31 42.70
CA ARG A 142 -39.98 8.24 43.58
C ARG A 142 -38.69 8.73 42.95
N LEU A 143 -37.87 7.82 42.40
CA LEU A 143 -36.59 8.19 41.78
C LEU A 143 -36.82 9.05 40.53
N ASN A 144 -37.77 8.68 39.66
CA ASN A 144 -38.11 9.46 38.48
C ASN A 144 -38.72 10.83 38.84
N GLY A 145 -39.49 10.90 39.94
CA GLY A 145 -40.00 12.16 40.48
C GLY A 145 -38.90 13.13 40.90
N TRP A 146 -37.83 12.63 41.54
CA TRP A 146 -36.66 13.47 41.86
C TRP A 146 -35.93 13.99 40.61
N MET A 147 -35.90 13.19 39.54
CA MET A 147 -35.26 13.57 38.28
C MET A 147 -36.20 14.33 37.32
N ALA A 148 -37.47 14.59 37.70
CA ALA A 148 -38.48 15.13 36.79
C ALA A 148 -38.15 16.54 36.25
N LYS A 149 -37.32 17.31 36.97
CA LYS A 149 -36.86 18.65 36.56
C LYS A 149 -35.65 18.63 35.62
N ILE A 150 -35.09 17.46 35.34
CA ILE A 150 -33.96 17.29 34.43
C ILE A 150 -34.54 17.04 33.04
N GLU A 151 -34.33 17.97 32.10
CA GLU A 151 -34.87 17.87 30.74
C GLU A 151 -34.05 16.93 29.84
N GLY A 152 -32.74 16.79 30.07
CA GLY A 152 -31.87 15.88 29.31
C GLY A 152 -31.94 14.41 29.72
N ASP A 153 -31.02 13.61 29.18
CA ASP A 153 -30.95 12.17 29.42
C ASP A 153 -30.64 11.85 30.88
N LYS A 154 -31.36 10.87 31.41
CA LYS A 154 -31.29 10.41 32.81
C LYS A 154 -30.98 8.92 32.77
N ILE A 155 -29.69 8.59 32.75
CA ILE A 155 -29.22 7.21 32.59
C ILE A 155 -28.98 6.61 33.96
N VAL A 156 -29.55 5.44 34.21
CA VAL A 156 -29.45 4.75 35.49
C VAL A 156 -28.73 3.42 35.33
N LEU A 157 -27.55 3.28 35.92
CA LEU A 157 -26.81 2.02 35.99
C LEU A 157 -27.11 1.38 37.35
N LEU A 158 -27.78 0.23 37.36
CA LEU A 158 -28.12 -0.49 38.59
C LEU A 158 -27.20 -1.70 38.75
N ASP A 159 -26.36 -1.64 39.78
CA ASP A 159 -25.57 -2.75 40.30
C ASP A 159 -26.26 -3.30 41.55
N CYS A 160 -27.28 -4.12 41.33
CA CYS A 160 -28.23 -4.49 42.37
C CYS A 160 -28.12 -5.95 42.78
N TYR A 161 -28.42 -6.21 44.06
CA TYR A 161 -28.44 -7.54 44.64
C TYR A 161 -29.77 -7.85 45.29
N SER A 162 -30.22 -9.10 45.19
CA SER A 162 -31.52 -9.55 45.71
C SER A 162 -31.40 -10.81 46.54
N THR A 163 -32.29 -10.93 47.55
CA THR A 163 -32.50 -12.14 48.35
C THR A 163 -33.54 -13.08 47.73
N GLU A 164 -34.18 -12.68 46.64
CA GLU A 164 -35.18 -13.49 45.93
C GLU A 164 -34.52 -14.74 45.34
N GLU A 165 -35.13 -15.91 45.53
CA GLU A 165 -34.59 -17.18 45.00
C GLU A 165 -34.60 -17.24 43.47
N ASN A 166 -35.63 -16.66 42.83
CA ASN A 166 -35.78 -16.67 41.39
C ASN A 166 -35.64 -15.25 40.83
N LEU A 167 -34.47 -14.90 40.31
CA LEU A 167 -34.22 -13.58 39.75
C LEU A 167 -34.99 -13.29 38.45
N PHE A 168 -35.54 -14.31 37.76
CA PHE A 168 -36.29 -14.07 36.53
C PHE A 168 -37.57 -13.24 36.75
N ILE A 169 -38.04 -13.11 37.98
CA ILE A 169 -39.14 -12.20 38.35
C ILE A 169 -38.84 -10.75 37.96
N PHE A 170 -37.56 -10.36 37.91
CA PHE A 170 -37.14 -9.00 37.57
C PHE A 170 -37.29 -8.69 36.07
N TYR A 171 -37.23 -9.69 35.18
CA TYR A 171 -37.53 -9.51 33.75
C TYR A 171 -38.99 -9.12 33.48
N ALA A 172 -39.91 -9.51 34.36
CA ALA A 172 -41.33 -9.18 34.23
C ALA A 172 -41.63 -7.72 34.60
N SER A 173 -40.73 -7.05 35.33
CA SER A 173 -40.85 -5.64 35.67
C SER A 173 -40.43 -4.77 34.48
N ARG A 174 -41.30 -3.82 34.10
CA ARG A 174 -41.10 -2.97 32.91
C ARG A 174 -41.02 -1.47 33.23
N LYS A 175 -40.98 -1.08 34.50
CA LYS A 175 -40.85 0.34 34.89
C LYS A 175 -39.38 0.75 34.74
N THR A 176 -39.13 1.70 33.85
CA THR A 176 -37.81 2.29 33.60
C THR A 176 -37.44 3.31 34.67
N PHE A 177 -36.24 3.20 35.22
CA PHE A 177 -35.62 4.28 35.99
C PHE A 177 -34.96 5.27 35.02
N GLY A 178 -35.23 6.57 35.20
CA GLY A 178 -34.73 7.61 34.28
C GLY A 178 -35.35 7.54 32.88
N THR A 179 -34.60 7.98 31.87
CA THR A 179 -34.94 7.80 30.45
C THR A 179 -34.45 6.46 29.92
N SER A 180 -33.35 5.95 30.47
CA SER A 180 -32.77 4.66 30.16
C SER A 180 -32.10 4.08 31.39
N ALA A 181 -32.20 2.77 31.58
CA ALA A 181 -31.48 2.08 32.65
C ALA A 181 -30.87 0.77 32.16
N LEU A 182 -29.63 0.54 32.58
CA LEU A 182 -28.97 -0.75 32.48
C LEU A 182 -29.03 -1.40 33.86
N ALA A 183 -29.89 -2.39 33.99
CA ALA A 183 -30.09 -3.12 35.23
C ALA A 183 -29.32 -4.42 35.22
N PHE A 184 -28.47 -4.60 36.22
CA PHE A 184 -27.93 -5.89 36.58
C PHE A 184 -28.41 -6.25 37.98
N ILE A 185 -29.01 -7.43 38.10
CA ILE A 185 -29.57 -7.91 39.35
C ILE A 185 -29.04 -9.32 39.57
N ASN A 186 -28.28 -9.51 40.64
CA ASN A 186 -27.70 -10.80 40.98
C ASN A 186 -28.09 -11.23 42.39
N HIS A 187 -27.82 -12.48 42.74
CA HIS A 187 -27.82 -12.88 44.14
C HIS A 187 -26.62 -12.24 44.85
N ILE A 188 -26.76 -12.08 46.16
CA ILE A 188 -25.67 -11.59 47.00
C ILE A 188 -24.49 -12.57 46.92
N PRO A 189 -23.31 -12.15 46.41
CA PRO A 189 -22.18 -13.06 46.23
C PRO A 189 -21.60 -13.47 47.58
N THR A 190 -21.35 -14.77 47.77
CA THR A 190 -20.82 -15.34 49.02
C THR A 190 -19.31 -15.59 49.00
N ASP A 191 -18.68 -15.58 47.83
CA ASP A 191 -17.28 -15.96 47.61
C ASP A 191 -16.51 -15.02 46.65
N GLY A 192 -17.05 -13.83 46.39
CA GLY A 192 -16.45 -12.88 45.44
C GLY A 192 -16.72 -13.21 43.98
N GLY A 193 -17.73 -14.04 43.69
CA GLY A 193 -18.21 -14.33 42.34
C GLY A 193 -18.65 -13.11 41.53
N ASP A 194 -18.85 -13.35 40.23
CA ASP A 194 -19.17 -12.41 39.16
C ASP A 194 -19.76 -11.04 39.57
N MET A 195 -18.88 -10.05 39.70
CA MET A 195 -19.23 -8.69 40.12
C MET A 195 -19.50 -7.80 38.90
N LEU A 196 -20.69 -7.21 38.81
CA LEU A 196 -21.00 -6.31 37.70
C LEU A 196 -20.08 -5.11 37.64
N ILE A 197 -19.70 -4.51 38.77
CA ILE A 197 -18.84 -3.33 38.75
C ILE A 197 -17.51 -3.62 38.03
N GLN A 198 -17.00 -4.86 38.15
CA GLN A 198 -15.82 -5.34 37.41
C GLN A 198 -16.14 -5.55 35.93
N ARG A 199 -17.32 -6.06 35.59
CA ARG A 199 -17.77 -6.17 34.19
C ARG A 199 -17.97 -4.82 33.51
N LEU A 200 -18.58 -3.86 34.20
CA LEU A 200 -18.75 -2.47 33.76
C LEU A 200 -17.39 -1.82 33.58
N SER A 201 -16.48 -1.99 34.54
CA SER A 201 -15.10 -1.50 34.42
C SER A 201 -14.39 -2.12 33.22
N SER A 202 -14.49 -3.44 33.02
CA SER A 202 -13.90 -4.15 31.87
C SER A 202 -14.53 -3.73 30.54
N ALA A 203 -15.84 -3.48 30.52
CA ALA A 203 -16.57 -3.01 29.34
C ALA A 203 -16.09 -1.61 28.92
N LEU A 204 -15.74 -0.75 29.89
CA LEU A 204 -15.11 0.54 29.59
C LEU A 204 -13.73 0.41 28.96
N ASP A 205 -13.01 -0.71 29.06
CA ASP A 205 -11.72 -0.92 28.38
C ASP A 205 -11.87 -1.63 27.04
N ASP A 206 -13.10 -1.98 26.67
CA ASP A 206 -13.35 -2.77 25.50
C ASP A 206 -13.00 -2.00 24.21
N PRO A 207 -12.14 -2.55 23.34
CA PRO A 207 -11.74 -1.87 22.10
C PRO A 207 -12.89 -1.72 21.10
N LYS A 208 -13.98 -2.46 21.28
CA LYS A 208 -15.21 -2.39 20.48
C LYS A 208 -16.36 -1.69 21.20
N LEU A 209 -16.08 -0.96 22.29
CA LEU A 209 -17.10 -0.19 23.00
C LEU A 209 -17.75 0.88 22.11
N ASP A 210 -16.95 1.59 21.30
CA ASP A 210 -17.38 2.57 20.30
C ASP A 210 -17.49 1.85 18.94
N SER A 211 -18.46 0.95 18.83
CA SER A 211 -18.52 -0.06 17.77
C SER A 211 -18.85 0.55 16.40
N ASN A 212 -19.65 1.61 16.41
CA ASN A 212 -20.07 2.37 15.24
C ASN A 212 -19.12 3.53 14.91
N THR A 213 -18.12 3.79 15.76
CA THR A 213 -17.09 4.84 15.64
C THR A 213 -17.62 6.27 15.61
N ASP A 214 -18.83 6.51 16.14
CA ASP A 214 -19.46 7.84 16.16
C ASP A 214 -19.03 8.69 17.36
N ARG A 215 -18.16 8.15 18.23
CA ARG A 215 -17.63 8.79 19.45
C ARG A 215 -18.70 9.02 20.53
N ARG A 216 -19.80 8.26 20.50
CA ARG A 216 -20.90 8.33 21.45
C ARG A 216 -21.22 6.92 21.94
N ILE A 217 -20.78 6.62 23.16
CA ILE A 217 -21.08 5.32 23.78
C ILE A 217 -22.52 5.32 24.24
N THR A 218 -23.34 4.42 23.70
CA THR A 218 -24.74 4.24 24.13
C THR A 218 -24.87 3.22 25.25
N VAL A 219 -26.05 3.15 25.88
CA VAL A 219 -26.39 2.09 26.84
C VAL A 219 -26.36 0.72 26.18
N LEU A 220 -26.80 0.60 24.92
CA LEU A 220 -26.72 -0.62 24.14
C LEU A 220 -25.28 -1.09 23.93
N GLU A 221 -24.38 -0.19 23.54
CA GLU A 221 -22.98 -0.54 23.33
C GLU A 221 -22.29 -0.98 24.63
N LEU A 222 -22.63 -0.33 25.75
CA LEU A 222 -22.17 -0.78 27.07
C LEU A 222 -22.69 -2.18 27.40
N TYR A 223 -23.98 -2.45 27.16
CA TYR A 223 -24.58 -3.78 27.34
C TYR A 223 -23.88 -4.83 26.48
N GLU A 224 -23.66 -4.56 25.20
CA GLU A 224 -22.97 -5.47 24.28
C GLU A 224 -21.53 -5.73 24.72
N ALA A 225 -20.82 -4.71 25.22
CA ALA A 225 -19.48 -4.85 25.79
C ALA A 225 -19.45 -5.73 27.05
N ILE A 226 -20.49 -5.67 27.88
CA ILE A 226 -20.65 -6.58 29.03
C ILE A 226 -20.95 -8.00 28.56
N SER A 227 -21.89 -8.18 27.62
CA SER A 227 -22.27 -9.50 27.11
C SER A 227 -21.11 -10.25 26.45
N ARG A 228 -20.16 -9.53 25.84
CA ARG A 228 -18.96 -10.12 25.24
C ARG A 228 -17.98 -10.72 26.26
N GLN A 229 -18.15 -10.41 27.54
CA GLN A 229 -17.37 -11.00 28.64
C GLN A 229 -17.94 -12.36 29.09
N GLY A 230 -18.99 -12.87 28.44
CA GLY A 230 -19.69 -14.10 28.79
C GLY A 230 -20.99 -13.85 29.55
N ASP A 231 -21.81 -14.89 29.66
CA ASP A 231 -23.14 -14.77 30.25
C ASP A 231 -23.05 -14.34 31.73
N PRO A 232 -23.80 -13.29 32.13
CA PRO A 232 -23.87 -12.90 33.53
C PRO A 232 -24.58 -13.96 34.35
N THR A 233 -24.16 -14.18 35.60
CA THR A 233 -24.83 -15.13 36.50
C THR A 233 -26.20 -14.64 36.98
N GLY A 234 -26.48 -13.35 36.84
CA GLY A 234 -27.74 -12.69 37.20
C GLY A 234 -28.55 -12.22 35.99
N VAL A 235 -29.54 -11.38 36.26
CA VAL A 235 -30.33 -10.68 35.24
C VAL A 235 -29.56 -9.47 34.75
N LEU A 236 -29.28 -9.39 33.44
CA LEU A 236 -28.81 -8.18 32.78
C LEU A 236 -29.87 -7.74 31.77
N ALA A 237 -30.36 -6.51 31.91
CA ALA A 237 -31.43 -5.99 31.06
C ALA A 237 -31.32 -4.47 30.85
N ILE A 238 -31.69 -4.01 29.66
CA ILE A 238 -31.95 -2.59 29.39
C ILE A 238 -33.44 -2.33 29.57
N THR A 239 -33.78 -1.21 30.20
CA THR A 239 -35.14 -0.66 30.22
C THR A 239 -35.11 0.79 29.74
N GLY A 240 -36.14 1.23 29.01
CA GLY A 240 -36.14 2.56 28.39
C GLY A 240 -35.43 2.58 27.04
N ASP A 241 -34.75 3.70 26.75
CA ASP A 241 -34.10 3.93 25.46
C ASP A 241 -32.68 3.29 25.40
N PRO A 242 -32.46 2.23 24.59
CA PRO A 242 -31.13 1.63 24.46
C PRO A 242 -30.12 2.55 23.75
N ASP A 243 -30.57 3.52 22.96
CA ASP A 243 -29.73 4.44 22.20
C ASP A 243 -29.36 5.70 23.00
N ALA A 244 -29.83 5.80 24.25
CA ALA A 244 -29.44 6.87 25.17
C ALA A 244 -27.91 6.91 25.30
N ILE A 245 -27.32 8.08 25.07
CA ILE A 245 -25.86 8.22 25.05
C ILE A 245 -25.37 8.20 26.49
N LEU A 246 -24.55 7.24 26.87
CA LEU A 246 -23.88 7.21 28.17
C LEU A 246 -22.72 8.21 28.21
N LEU A 247 -21.73 8.05 27.32
CA LEU A 247 -20.52 8.88 27.28
C LEU A 247 -20.29 9.46 25.91
N THR A 248 -19.83 10.71 25.89
CA THR A 248 -19.38 11.37 24.66
C THR A 248 -17.85 11.45 24.68
N LEU A 249 -17.21 10.71 23.79
CA LEU A 249 -15.75 10.62 23.72
C LEU A 249 -15.15 11.86 23.03
N PRO A 250 -13.85 12.16 23.23
CA PRO A 250 -13.18 13.22 22.48
C PRO A 250 -13.34 13.02 20.98
N SER A 251 -13.48 14.12 20.24
CA SER A 251 -13.61 14.11 18.78
C SER A 251 -12.49 13.31 18.12
N ALA A 252 -12.71 12.81 16.92
CA ALA A 252 -11.70 12.04 16.20
C ALA A 252 -11.74 12.26 14.69
N ILE A 253 -10.57 12.22 14.06
CA ILE A 253 -10.44 12.07 12.61
C ILE A 253 -9.86 10.69 12.34
N THR A 254 -10.62 9.84 11.64
CA THR A 254 -10.14 8.53 11.20
C THR A 254 -9.59 8.66 9.79
N VAL A 255 -8.34 8.28 9.57
CA VAL A 255 -7.66 8.43 8.28
C VAL A 255 -7.25 7.06 7.76
N GLU A 256 -7.77 6.72 6.58
CA GLU A 256 -7.40 5.54 5.83
C GLU A 256 -6.74 5.91 4.50
N SER A 257 -5.89 5.01 3.98
CA SER A 257 -5.39 5.14 2.62
C SER A 257 -5.31 3.81 1.90
N GLU A 258 -5.45 3.86 0.58
CA GLU A 258 -5.25 2.74 -0.33
C GLU A 258 -4.10 3.06 -1.30
N PRO A 259 -2.94 2.39 -1.21
CA PRO A 259 -2.57 1.38 -0.20
C PRO A 259 -2.37 1.98 1.21
N PRO A 260 -2.37 1.15 2.28
CA PRO A 260 -2.08 1.58 3.64
C PRO A 260 -0.61 1.97 3.81
N GLY A 261 -0.26 2.54 4.96
CA GLY A 261 1.12 2.93 5.28
C GLY A 261 1.51 4.28 4.66
N ALA A 262 0.56 5.21 4.55
CA ALA A 262 0.84 6.59 4.15
C ALA A 262 1.03 7.44 5.41
N ARG A 263 1.99 8.37 5.38
CA ARG A 263 2.17 9.36 6.43
C ARG A 263 0.99 10.33 6.43
N VAL A 264 0.42 10.57 7.60
CA VAL A 264 -0.75 11.44 7.81
C VAL A 264 -0.31 12.74 8.45
N VAL A 265 -0.71 13.87 7.86
CA VAL A 265 -0.33 15.23 8.27
C VAL A 265 -1.59 16.06 8.46
N LEU A 266 -1.79 16.58 9.68
CA LEU A 266 -2.89 17.47 10.06
C LEU A 266 -2.35 18.87 10.28
N ASN A 267 -2.85 19.87 9.54
CA ASN A 267 -2.42 21.27 9.67
C ASN A 267 -0.89 21.45 9.63
N GLY A 268 -0.20 20.67 8.80
CA GLY A 268 1.26 20.69 8.67
C GLY A 268 2.05 19.91 9.74
N ARG A 269 1.38 19.27 10.72
CA ARG A 269 1.99 18.41 11.74
C ARG A 269 1.76 16.94 11.43
N GLU A 270 2.80 16.12 11.55
CA GLU A 270 2.69 14.67 11.41
C GLU A 270 1.95 14.06 12.61
N GLU A 271 0.90 13.29 12.35
CA GLU A 271 0.05 12.67 13.39
C GLU A 271 0.13 11.14 13.38
N GLY A 272 0.69 10.51 12.34
CA GLY A 272 0.89 9.07 12.29
C GLY A 272 0.96 8.48 10.88
N ILE A 273 0.66 7.18 10.79
CA ILE A 273 0.68 6.39 9.56
C ILE A 273 -0.69 5.72 9.38
N SER A 274 -1.28 5.81 8.18
CA SER A 274 -2.58 5.22 7.88
C SER A 274 -2.56 3.67 7.88
N PRO A 275 -3.65 3.01 8.33
CA PRO A 275 -4.82 3.59 8.98
C PRO A 275 -4.50 4.10 10.39
N CYS A 276 -4.97 5.29 10.73
CA CYS A 276 -4.80 5.86 12.07
C CYS A 276 -6.01 6.71 12.50
N MET A 277 -6.12 6.95 13.81
CA MET A 277 -7.12 7.82 14.42
C MET A 277 -6.42 8.96 15.17
N ILE A 278 -6.81 10.19 14.85
CA ILE A 278 -6.31 11.40 15.51
C ILE A 278 -7.36 11.83 16.53
N ILE A 279 -7.05 11.75 17.82
CA ILE A 279 -7.97 11.98 18.93
C ILE A 279 -7.85 13.42 19.44
N GLY A 280 -9.00 14.05 19.72
CA GLY A 280 -9.11 15.39 20.28
C GLY A 280 -8.69 16.56 19.37
N PRO A 281 -8.90 16.54 18.03
CA PRO A 281 -8.76 17.75 17.23
C PRO A 281 -9.74 18.83 17.72
N ARG A 282 -9.25 20.07 17.82
CA ARG A 282 -10.10 21.21 18.22
C ARG A 282 -11.23 21.43 17.21
N PRO A 283 -12.38 21.98 17.61
CA PRO A 283 -13.40 22.41 16.65
C PRO A 283 -12.84 23.40 15.65
N GLY A 284 -13.19 23.22 14.37
CA GLY A 284 -12.69 24.05 13.30
C GLY A 284 -12.50 23.29 11.99
N LEU A 285 -11.94 23.99 11.01
CA LEU A 285 -11.56 23.39 9.73
C LEU A 285 -10.08 23.01 9.80
N HIS A 286 -9.77 21.76 9.46
CA HIS A 286 -8.42 21.23 9.43
C HIS A 286 -8.04 20.83 8.02
N GLU A 287 -6.83 21.17 7.61
CA GLU A 287 -6.23 20.66 6.40
C GLU A 287 -5.63 19.28 6.68
N MET A 288 -6.08 18.27 5.94
CA MET A 288 -5.55 16.92 5.98
C MET A 288 -4.74 16.64 4.71
N ARG A 289 -3.53 16.13 4.89
CA ARG A 289 -2.66 15.65 3.82
C ARG A 289 -2.18 14.24 4.14
N VAL A 290 -2.01 13.46 3.08
CA VAL A 290 -1.37 12.14 3.17
C VAL A 290 -0.26 12.04 2.15
N GLU A 291 0.83 11.39 2.53
CA GLU A 291 2.01 11.26 1.69
C GLU A 291 2.56 9.85 1.79
N LYS A 292 2.84 9.23 0.65
CA LYS A 292 3.44 7.90 0.58
C LYS A 292 4.50 7.90 -0.50
N GLU A 293 5.64 7.28 -0.20
CA GLU A 293 6.76 7.20 -1.14
C GLU A 293 6.34 6.51 -2.44
N LEU A 294 6.70 7.09 -3.58
CA LEU A 294 6.33 6.66 -4.94
C LEU A 294 4.86 6.70 -5.28
N TYR A 295 4.06 7.44 -4.51
CA TYR A 295 2.70 7.79 -4.86
C TYR A 295 2.61 9.30 -5.11
N LEU A 296 1.73 9.67 -6.02
CA LEU A 296 1.37 11.08 -6.20
C LEU A 296 0.74 11.58 -4.90
N ILE A 297 1.19 12.75 -4.46
CA ILE A 297 0.58 13.44 -3.32
C ILE A 297 -0.80 13.92 -3.79
N PRO A 298 -1.90 13.43 -3.19
CA PRO A 298 -3.23 13.89 -3.53
C PRO A 298 -3.43 15.34 -3.06
N GLU A 299 -4.46 16.00 -3.58
CA GLU A 299 -4.87 17.30 -3.07
C GLU A 299 -5.24 17.20 -1.58
N ALA A 300 -4.87 18.24 -0.82
CA ALA A 300 -5.24 18.34 0.58
C ALA A 300 -6.76 18.39 0.72
N ARG A 301 -7.29 17.73 1.76
CA ARG A 301 -8.72 17.73 2.05
C ARG A 301 -8.99 18.55 3.29
N MET A 302 -10.00 19.41 3.22
CA MET A 302 -10.47 20.14 4.39
C MET A 302 -11.51 19.29 5.13
N VAL A 303 -11.28 19.04 6.41
CA VAL A 303 -12.19 18.31 7.29
C VAL A 303 -12.65 19.21 8.41
N ARG A 304 -13.95 19.23 8.69
CA ARG A 304 -14.54 20.09 9.72
C ARG A 304 -14.85 19.27 10.96
N ILE A 305 -14.30 19.68 12.09
CA ILE A 305 -14.67 19.22 13.43
C ILE A 305 -15.65 20.23 14.03
N ARG A 306 -16.80 19.75 14.47
CA ARG A 306 -17.95 20.53 14.94
C ARG A 306 -17.88 20.81 16.44
N GLY A 307 -17.43 19.84 17.23
CA GLY A 307 -17.37 19.90 18.69
C GLY A 307 -16.12 19.23 19.23
N PHE A 308 -15.77 19.49 20.50
CA PHE A 308 -14.62 18.85 21.13
C PHE A 308 -14.88 17.36 21.42
N ARG A 309 -16.15 16.95 21.45
CA ARG A 309 -16.61 15.60 21.75
C ARG A 309 -17.67 15.14 20.76
N GLY A 310 -17.79 13.82 20.61
CA GLY A 310 -18.93 13.18 19.93
C GLY A 310 -19.00 13.48 18.44
N ASP A 311 -17.90 13.96 17.87
CA ASP A 311 -17.74 14.25 16.45
C ASP A 311 -16.66 13.35 15.86
N ALA A 312 -17.04 12.61 14.83
CA ALA A 312 -16.20 11.69 14.10
C ALA A 312 -16.12 12.13 12.65
N ALA A 313 -14.90 12.26 12.12
CA ALA A 313 -14.69 12.61 10.73
C ALA A 313 -13.86 11.53 10.02
N PRO A 314 -14.50 10.62 9.26
CA PRO A 314 -13.78 9.64 8.47
C PRO A 314 -13.22 10.27 7.18
N LEU A 315 -11.98 9.96 6.86
CA LEU A 315 -11.30 10.36 5.63
C LEU A 315 -10.62 9.14 5.01
N SER A 316 -10.90 8.90 3.72
CA SER A 316 -10.24 7.86 2.93
C SER A 316 -9.53 8.46 1.72
N PHE A 317 -8.26 8.11 1.54
CA PHE A 317 -7.43 8.59 0.44
C PHE A 317 -7.04 7.44 -0.49
N LYS A 318 -7.37 7.59 -1.78
CA LYS A 318 -6.88 6.70 -2.82
C LYS A 318 -5.61 7.28 -3.44
N LEU A 319 -4.50 6.59 -3.28
CA LEU A 319 -3.21 7.04 -3.78
C LEU A 319 -2.93 6.43 -5.15
N SER A 320 -2.45 7.26 -6.07
CA SER A 320 -2.03 6.80 -7.39
C SER A 320 -0.52 6.61 -7.40
N PRO A 321 -0.01 5.42 -7.75
CA PRO A 321 1.43 5.23 -7.86
C PRO A 321 1.99 6.13 -8.96
N ILE A 322 3.20 6.62 -8.74
CA ILE A 322 3.95 7.35 -9.75
C ILE A 322 4.33 6.38 -10.87
N LYS A 323 4.10 6.84 -12.09
CA LYS A 323 4.28 6.04 -13.29
C LYS A 323 5.51 6.49 -14.07
N ILE A 324 6.29 5.53 -14.55
CA ILE A 324 7.19 5.73 -15.68
C ILE A 324 6.54 5.06 -16.89
N PHE A 325 6.12 5.84 -17.88
CA PHE A 325 5.29 5.33 -18.96
C PHE A 325 5.60 6.01 -20.29
N GLY A 326 5.16 5.42 -21.38
CA GLY A 326 5.26 6.02 -22.71
C GLY A 326 4.96 5.02 -23.80
N ARG A 327 5.42 5.32 -25.01
CA ARG A 327 5.25 4.45 -26.18
C ARG A 327 6.57 4.00 -26.76
N VAL A 328 6.60 2.78 -27.28
CA VAL A 328 7.71 2.21 -28.04
C VAL A 328 7.32 2.13 -29.51
N THR A 329 8.10 2.78 -30.37
CA THR A 329 7.88 2.77 -31.82
C THR A 329 9.17 2.48 -32.57
N ASP A 330 9.05 2.03 -33.82
CA ASP A 330 10.18 2.08 -34.77
C ASP A 330 10.37 3.49 -35.34
N GLN A 331 11.36 3.65 -36.24
CA GLN A 331 11.66 4.91 -36.91
C GLN A 331 10.53 5.41 -37.84
N SER A 332 9.58 4.54 -38.22
CA SER A 332 8.39 4.90 -39.00
C SER A 332 7.20 5.33 -38.13
N GLY A 333 7.34 5.23 -36.80
CA GLY A 333 6.28 5.51 -35.83
C GLY A 333 5.34 4.32 -35.59
N LYS A 334 5.67 3.13 -36.10
CA LYS A 334 4.87 1.92 -35.90
C LYS A 334 5.09 1.37 -34.49
N ALA A 335 4.01 0.99 -33.81
CA ALA A 335 4.07 0.32 -32.51
C ALA A 335 4.69 -1.08 -32.61
N LEU A 336 5.46 -1.46 -31.59
CA LEU A 336 6.16 -2.75 -31.52
C LEU A 336 5.79 -3.53 -30.25
N PRO A 337 4.67 -4.27 -30.25
CA PRO A 337 4.16 -4.96 -29.05
C PRO A 337 5.04 -6.12 -28.56
N ASP A 338 5.87 -6.72 -29.41
CA ASP A 338 6.83 -7.75 -28.96
C ASP A 338 8.12 -7.18 -28.38
N ALA A 339 8.23 -5.86 -28.25
CA ALA A 339 9.35 -5.24 -27.55
C ALA A 339 9.20 -5.41 -26.03
N TYR A 340 10.32 -5.34 -25.33
CA TYR A 340 10.38 -5.26 -23.88
C TYR A 340 11.02 -3.95 -23.47
N VAL A 341 10.47 -3.30 -22.46
CA VAL A 341 11.10 -2.15 -21.79
C VAL A 341 11.58 -2.60 -20.43
N TYR A 342 12.77 -2.17 -20.02
CA TYR A 342 13.29 -2.43 -18.70
C TYR A 342 14.08 -1.23 -18.16
N ILE A 343 14.16 -1.15 -16.84
CA ILE A 343 14.97 -0.14 -16.13
C ILE A 343 16.31 -0.81 -15.78
N ASP A 344 17.39 -0.37 -16.43
CA ASP A 344 18.71 -0.97 -16.29
C ASP A 344 19.21 -0.94 -14.83
N GLY A 345 19.88 -2.01 -14.42
CA GLY A 345 20.32 -2.21 -13.03
C GLY A 345 19.19 -2.54 -12.04
N THR A 346 17.97 -2.79 -12.52
CA THR A 346 16.83 -3.20 -11.68
C THR A 346 16.18 -4.48 -12.21
N GLN A 347 15.20 -5.01 -11.48
CA GLN A 347 14.39 -6.16 -11.92
C GLN A 347 13.14 -5.76 -12.71
N TYR A 348 12.93 -4.47 -12.97
CA TYR A 348 11.74 -4.00 -13.67
C TYR A 348 11.86 -4.20 -15.17
N ILE A 349 11.06 -5.12 -15.69
CA ILE A 349 10.88 -5.40 -17.11
C ILE A 349 9.39 -5.54 -17.43
N GLN A 350 8.98 -5.04 -18.59
CA GLN A 350 7.60 -5.13 -19.05
C GLN A 350 7.56 -5.35 -20.56
N LYS A 351 6.70 -6.28 -21.01
CA LYS A 351 6.36 -6.42 -22.42
C LYS A 351 5.50 -5.24 -22.88
N VAL A 352 5.83 -4.67 -24.02
CA VAL A 352 5.07 -3.58 -24.64
C VAL A 352 3.66 -4.07 -25.01
N LYS A 353 2.66 -3.21 -24.88
CA LYS A 353 1.27 -3.50 -25.23
C LYS A 353 1.03 -3.38 -26.74
N GLU A 354 -0.11 -3.90 -27.21
CA GLU A 354 -0.56 -3.83 -28.62
C GLU A 354 -0.56 -2.40 -29.21
N ASP A 355 -0.86 -1.39 -28.39
CA ASP A 355 -0.84 0.02 -28.77
C ASP A 355 0.56 0.67 -28.75
N GLY A 356 1.59 -0.12 -28.45
CA GLY A 356 2.97 0.32 -28.24
C GLY A 356 3.22 0.88 -26.84
N GLY A 357 2.25 0.86 -25.93
CA GLY A 357 2.36 1.44 -24.60
C GLY A 357 3.14 0.59 -23.61
N TYR A 358 3.85 1.24 -22.69
CA TYR A 358 4.40 0.64 -21.48
C TYR A 358 4.16 1.55 -20.27
N SER A 359 4.08 0.99 -19.07
CA SER A 359 3.89 1.69 -17.79
C SER A 359 4.43 0.87 -16.61
N PHE A 360 5.47 1.38 -15.97
CA PHE A 360 5.93 0.93 -14.66
C PHE A 360 5.20 1.71 -13.56
N GLU A 361 4.33 1.01 -12.85
CA GLU A 361 3.50 1.58 -11.77
C GLU A 361 3.34 0.63 -10.57
N LYS A 362 3.66 -0.66 -10.77
CA LYS A 362 3.65 -1.68 -9.73
C LYS A 362 5.09 -1.96 -9.31
N TRP A 363 5.52 -1.29 -8.24
CA TRP A 363 6.88 -1.38 -7.73
C TRP A 363 7.11 -2.66 -6.89
N GLU A 364 6.82 -3.84 -7.47
CA GLU A 364 6.80 -5.14 -6.78
C GLU A 364 8.19 -5.64 -6.33
N HIS A 365 9.25 -5.25 -7.03
CA HIS A 365 10.64 -5.62 -6.73
C HIS A 365 11.38 -4.61 -5.82
N GLY A 366 10.64 -3.82 -5.05
CA GLY A 366 11.19 -2.81 -4.15
C GLY A 366 11.24 -1.41 -4.77
N LEU A 367 10.96 -0.41 -3.92
CA LEU A 367 10.76 0.96 -4.35
C LEU A 367 11.95 1.52 -5.15
N LEU A 368 11.66 2.08 -6.33
CA LEU A 368 12.62 2.84 -7.12
C LEU A 368 12.97 4.14 -6.39
N LYS A 369 14.22 4.32 -5.97
CA LYS A 369 14.64 5.54 -5.26
C LYS A 369 14.74 6.73 -6.21
N PRO A 370 14.59 7.98 -5.73
CA PRO A 370 14.94 9.13 -6.54
C PRO A 370 16.39 9.04 -7.04
N GLY A 371 16.60 9.25 -8.34
CA GLY A 371 17.92 9.03 -8.94
C GLY A 371 17.92 9.04 -10.46
N LYS A 372 19.11 8.81 -11.03
CA LYS A 372 19.29 8.69 -12.48
C LYS A 372 19.19 7.23 -12.90
N TYR A 373 18.36 6.98 -13.91
CA TYR A 373 18.12 5.64 -14.44
C TYR A 373 18.31 5.62 -15.96
N LYS A 374 18.80 4.49 -16.47
CA LYS A 374 18.77 4.19 -17.90
C LYS A 374 17.60 3.28 -18.18
N ILE A 375 16.73 3.70 -19.09
CA ILE A 375 15.57 2.92 -19.55
C ILE A 375 15.90 2.43 -20.96
N VAL A 376 15.74 1.12 -21.15
CA VAL A 376 16.08 0.45 -22.39
C VAL A 376 14.83 -0.22 -22.95
N ALA A 377 14.56 -0.03 -24.23
CA ALA A 377 13.61 -0.84 -24.98
C ALA A 377 14.37 -1.74 -25.97
N GLU A 378 14.01 -3.00 -26.03
CA GLU A 378 14.59 -3.99 -26.95
C GLU A 378 13.49 -4.72 -27.69
N TYR A 379 13.66 -4.87 -29.01
CA TYR A 379 12.83 -5.73 -29.83
C TYR A 379 13.70 -6.80 -30.46
N SER A 380 13.55 -8.03 -29.96
CA SER A 380 14.49 -9.13 -30.22
C SER A 380 15.93 -8.67 -29.90
N ASP A 381 16.90 -9.14 -30.68
CA ASP A 381 18.30 -8.70 -30.69
C ASP A 381 18.61 -7.66 -31.77
N ILE A 382 17.64 -7.32 -32.62
CA ILE A 382 17.87 -6.50 -33.82
C ILE A 382 17.65 -5.00 -33.61
N MET A 383 16.86 -4.60 -32.61
CA MET A 383 16.51 -3.20 -32.39
C MET A 383 16.61 -2.82 -30.91
N VAL A 384 17.12 -1.62 -30.65
CA VAL A 384 17.29 -1.06 -29.31
C VAL A 384 17.01 0.44 -29.27
N ALA A 385 16.55 0.92 -28.12
CA ALA A 385 16.47 2.32 -27.76
C ALA A 385 16.91 2.47 -26.31
N GLU A 386 17.72 3.47 -26.04
CA GLU A 386 18.20 3.79 -24.70
C GLU A 386 17.90 5.25 -24.39
N SER A 387 17.48 5.51 -23.15
CA SER A 387 17.28 6.87 -22.65
C SER A 387 17.73 6.97 -21.19
N HIS A 388 18.27 8.13 -20.82
CA HIS A 388 18.67 8.43 -19.45
C HIS A 388 17.69 9.43 -18.86
N VAL A 389 17.12 9.10 -17.71
CA VAL A 389 16.11 9.92 -17.04
C VAL A 389 16.47 10.16 -15.58
N GLU A 390 16.02 11.30 -15.06
CA GLU A 390 16.06 11.60 -13.63
C GLU A 390 14.67 11.35 -13.04
N PHE A 391 14.55 10.29 -12.26
CA PHE A 391 13.33 9.96 -11.54
C PHE A 391 13.32 10.70 -10.21
N LYS A 392 12.39 11.63 -10.04
CA LYS A 392 12.33 12.49 -8.83
C LYS A 392 11.42 11.96 -7.73
N GLY A 393 10.58 10.96 -8.01
CA GLY A 393 9.75 10.30 -7.00
C GLY A 393 8.52 11.10 -6.52
N PHE A 394 8.13 12.19 -7.19
CA PHE A 394 6.91 12.96 -6.86
C PHE A 394 5.99 13.29 -8.06
N SER A 395 6.36 12.90 -9.29
CA SER A 395 5.54 13.14 -10.48
C SER A 395 5.72 12.03 -11.51
N ASN A 396 4.68 11.75 -12.29
CA ASN A 396 4.77 10.81 -13.40
C ASN A 396 5.85 11.25 -14.41
N LEU A 397 6.53 10.28 -15.01
CA LEU A 397 7.54 10.48 -16.02
C LEU A 397 7.07 9.85 -17.34
N LYS A 398 6.77 10.69 -18.33
CA LYS A 398 6.47 10.25 -19.69
C LYS A 398 7.76 10.15 -20.50
N LEU A 399 8.02 8.99 -21.11
CA LEU A 399 9.19 8.73 -21.94
C LEU A 399 8.81 7.87 -23.15
N ASP A 400 8.78 8.49 -24.33
CA ASP A 400 8.60 7.76 -25.58
C ASP A 400 9.97 7.27 -26.09
N LEU A 401 10.03 6.02 -26.58
CA LEU A 401 11.26 5.33 -26.99
C LEU A 401 11.16 4.94 -28.47
N THR A 402 12.06 5.47 -29.30
CA THR A 402 12.13 5.14 -30.72
C THR A 402 13.27 4.18 -30.98
N LEU A 403 12.92 2.93 -31.28
CA LEU A 403 13.84 1.83 -31.59
C LEU A 403 14.61 2.10 -32.87
N LYS A 404 15.91 1.79 -32.83
CA LYS A 404 16.81 1.83 -33.98
C LYS A 404 17.44 0.45 -34.16
N HIS A 405 17.74 0.08 -35.40
CA HIS A 405 18.47 -1.15 -35.69
C HIS A 405 19.85 -1.12 -35.02
N ARG A 406 20.18 -2.22 -34.32
CA ARG A 406 21.54 -2.46 -33.85
C ARG A 406 22.47 -2.64 -35.05
N PRO A 407 23.74 -2.22 -34.93
CA PRO A 407 24.71 -2.55 -35.95
C PRO A 407 24.95 -4.07 -35.95
N TRP A 408 25.22 -4.63 -37.13
CA TRP A 408 25.30 -6.08 -37.36
C TRP A 408 26.32 -6.79 -36.44
N ASP A 409 27.43 -6.12 -36.09
CA ASP A 409 28.52 -6.66 -35.28
C ASP A 409 28.05 -6.89 -33.84
N GLU A 410 27.21 -6.00 -33.35
CA GLU A 410 26.59 -6.13 -32.05
C GLU A 410 25.57 -7.29 -32.03
N ILE A 411 24.72 -7.39 -33.06
CA ILE A 411 23.75 -8.49 -33.21
C ILE A 411 24.47 -9.84 -33.25
N SER A 412 25.47 -9.95 -34.13
CA SER A 412 26.28 -11.16 -34.32
C SER A 412 26.95 -11.58 -33.01
N ARG A 413 27.55 -10.64 -32.28
CA ARG A 413 28.17 -10.90 -30.98
C ARG A 413 27.16 -11.35 -29.91
N ILE A 414 25.99 -10.72 -29.82
CA ILE A 414 24.94 -11.09 -28.85
C ILE A 414 24.46 -12.52 -29.11
N ARG A 415 24.20 -12.88 -30.38
CA ARG A 415 23.77 -14.23 -30.77
C ARG A 415 24.84 -15.28 -30.49
N TYR A 416 26.10 -14.97 -30.82
CA TYR A 416 27.25 -15.82 -30.51
C TYR A 416 27.35 -16.12 -29.00
N GLN A 417 27.24 -15.09 -28.15
CA GLN A 417 27.29 -15.26 -26.69
C GLN A 417 26.14 -16.11 -26.13
N ARG A 418 25.01 -16.16 -26.82
CA ARG A 418 23.85 -17.00 -26.46
C ARG A 418 23.91 -18.42 -27.05
N GLY A 419 24.93 -18.73 -27.84
CA GLY A 419 25.07 -20.02 -28.53
C GLY A 419 24.18 -20.17 -29.77
N ASP A 420 23.59 -19.08 -30.28
CA ASP A 420 22.86 -19.08 -31.55
C ASP A 420 23.83 -18.93 -32.72
N GLU A 421 24.44 -20.05 -33.11
CA GLU A 421 25.43 -20.13 -34.19
C GLU A 421 24.84 -19.70 -35.55
N LEU A 422 23.62 -20.14 -35.84
CA LEU A 422 22.93 -19.85 -37.11
C LEU A 422 22.60 -18.37 -37.20
N GLY A 423 21.91 -17.82 -36.20
CA GLY A 423 21.50 -16.43 -36.23
C GLY A 423 22.70 -15.48 -36.22
N CYS A 424 23.80 -15.86 -35.56
CA CYS A 424 25.07 -15.14 -35.63
C CYS A 424 25.58 -15.03 -37.08
N ALA A 425 25.62 -16.14 -37.81
CA ALA A 425 26.08 -16.17 -39.19
C ALA A 425 25.12 -15.44 -40.15
N GLU A 426 23.80 -15.51 -39.89
CA GLU A 426 22.80 -14.76 -40.65
C GLU A 426 22.96 -13.24 -40.48
N ALA A 427 23.24 -12.74 -39.29
CA ALA A 427 23.53 -11.32 -39.05
C ALA A 427 24.77 -10.85 -39.83
N PHE A 428 25.82 -11.69 -39.87
CA PHE A 428 27.01 -11.42 -40.69
C PHE A 428 26.69 -11.45 -42.20
N GLU A 429 25.79 -12.31 -42.63
CA GLU A 429 25.32 -12.38 -44.02
C GLU A 429 24.53 -11.14 -44.43
N GLU A 430 23.68 -10.60 -43.57
CA GLU A 430 22.99 -9.33 -43.83
C GLU A 430 23.99 -8.20 -44.02
N TRP A 431 25.02 -8.12 -43.18
CA TRP A 431 26.12 -7.19 -43.37
C TRP A 431 26.83 -7.37 -44.71
N ALA A 432 27.17 -8.61 -45.07
CA ALA A 432 27.87 -8.92 -46.31
C ALA A 432 27.04 -8.53 -47.54
N LYS A 433 25.73 -8.77 -47.51
CA LYS A 433 24.77 -8.38 -48.56
C LYS A 433 24.55 -6.87 -48.64
N ALA A 434 24.65 -6.16 -47.51
CA ALA A 434 24.46 -4.72 -47.45
C ALA A 434 25.63 -3.90 -48.03
N GLN A 435 26.77 -4.55 -48.32
CA GLN A 435 27.92 -3.87 -48.92
C GLN A 435 27.61 -3.38 -50.34
N LYS A 436 27.75 -2.07 -50.56
CA LYS A 436 27.50 -1.42 -51.87
C LYS A 436 28.69 -1.54 -52.85
N GLY A 437 29.75 -2.26 -52.50
CA GLY A 437 31.01 -2.36 -53.25
C GLY A 437 31.76 -3.69 -53.03
N PRO A 438 32.95 -3.84 -53.62
CA PRO A 438 33.74 -5.08 -53.53
C PRO A 438 34.13 -5.38 -52.08
N ILE A 439 33.93 -6.62 -51.63
CA ILE A 439 34.38 -7.06 -50.29
C ILE A 439 35.87 -7.39 -50.39
N LEU A 440 36.72 -6.44 -50.00
CA LEU A 440 38.18 -6.59 -50.02
C LEU A 440 38.79 -6.96 -48.66
N SER A 441 38.00 -6.83 -47.61
CA SER A 441 38.35 -7.20 -46.24
C SER A 441 37.07 -7.46 -45.48
N ILE A 442 37.14 -8.35 -44.50
CA ILE A 442 36.06 -8.56 -43.52
C ILE A 442 36.42 -7.90 -42.19
N PRO A 443 35.42 -7.53 -41.38
CA PRO A 443 35.59 -7.13 -39.99
C PRO A 443 36.36 -8.19 -39.21
N LYS A 444 37.25 -7.77 -38.31
CA LYS A 444 37.97 -8.69 -37.44
C LYS A 444 37.02 -9.35 -36.46
N LEU A 445 37.16 -10.66 -36.32
CA LEU A 445 36.34 -11.51 -35.46
C LEU A 445 37.26 -12.31 -34.55
N GLU A 446 36.78 -12.68 -33.36
CA GLU A 446 37.53 -13.66 -32.56
C GLU A 446 37.63 -15.00 -33.30
N PRO A 447 38.74 -15.76 -33.16
CA PRO A 447 38.97 -16.97 -33.96
C PRO A 447 37.81 -17.99 -33.91
N LYS A 448 37.27 -18.26 -32.73
CA LYS A 448 36.12 -19.18 -32.56
C LYS A 448 34.84 -18.66 -33.20
N HIS A 449 34.61 -17.35 -33.13
CA HIS A 449 33.46 -16.70 -33.74
C HIS A 449 33.57 -16.73 -35.27
N ALA A 450 34.77 -16.46 -35.81
CA ALA A 450 35.07 -16.57 -37.23
C ALA A 450 34.92 -18.01 -37.75
N GLU A 451 35.29 -19.02 -36.97
CA GLU A 451 35.16 -20.43 -37.33
C GLU A 451 33.70 -20.86 -37.53
N ILE A 452 32.79 -20.42 -36.65
CA ILE A 452 31.35 -20.70 -36.76
C ILE A 452 30.77 -20.03 -38.01
N ILE A 453 31.06 -18.75 -38.21
CA ILE A 453 30.62 -18.02 -39.40
C ILE A 453 31.19 -18.67 -40.67
N LEU A 454 32.45 -19.12 -40.64
CA LEU A 454 33.05 -19.84 -41.77
C LEU A 454 32.28 -21.11 -42.10
N GLY A 455 31.90 -21.92 -41.10
CA GLY A 455 31.13 -23.14 -41.32
C GLY A 455 29.85 -22.89 -42.12
N TYR A 456 29.10 -21.86 -41.74
CA TYR A 456 27.89 -21.42 -42.44
C TYR A 456 28.14 -20.96 -43.88
N PHE A 457 29.12 -20.06 -44.06
CA PHE A 457 29.45 -19.51 -45.37
C PHE A 457 30.07 -20.55 -46.31
N ALA A 458 30.90 -21.46 -45.79
CA ALA A 458 31.51 -22.54 -46.54
C ALA A 458 30.47 -23.53 -47.07
N ASP A 459 29.48 -23.91 -46.24
CA ASP A 459 28.36 -24.76 -46.66
C ASP A 459 27.53 -24.08 -47.77
N LYS A 460 27.16 -22.81 -47.59
CA LYS A 460 26.46 -22.03 -48.63
C LYS A 460 27.30 -21.86 -49.90
N ALA A 461 28.60 -21.65 -49.77
CA ALA A 461 29.52 -21.56 -50.90
C ALA A 461 29.64 -22.88 -51.67
N ASP A 462 29.57 -24.02 -50.99
CA ASP A 462 29.56 -25.33 -51.66
C ASP A 462 28.20 -25.65 -52.31
N LYS A 463 27.08 -25.29 -51.68
CA LYS A 463 25.72 -25.45 -52.25
C LYS A 463 25.46 -24.49 -53.42
N SER A 464 26.05 -23.29 -53.40
CA SER A 464 25.90 -22.26 -54.43
C SER A 464 27.27 -21.87 -55.03
N PRO A 465 27.90 -22.75 -55.80
CA PRO A 465 29.29 -22.58 -56.24
C PRO A 465 29.50 -21.39 -57.19
N LYS A 466 28.43 -20.83 -57.78
CA LYS A 466 28.49 -19.63 -58.63
C LYS A 466 28.30 -18.31 -57.88
N ASN A 467 27.96 -18.35 -56.60
CA ASN A 467 27.70 -17.14 -55.82
C ASN A 467 29.02 -16.55 -55.30
N LEU A 468 29.46 -15.44 -55.90
CA LEU A 468 30.72 -14.77 -55.57
C LEU A 468 30.80 -14.30 -54.11
N LEU A 469 29.69 -13.82 -53.53
CA LEU A 469 29.60 -13.35 -52.15
C LEU A 469 30.03 -14.44 -51.15
N TYR A 470 29.47 -15.64 -51.28
CA TYR A 470 29.79 -16.73 -50.37
C TYR A 470 31.23 -17.23 -50.57
N GLN A 471 31.74 -17.25 -51.80
CA GLN A 471 33.15 -17.63 -52.02
C GLN A 471 34.12 -16.62 -51.40
N ILE A 472 33.88 -15.31 -51.57
CA ILE A 472 34.82 -14.29 -51.11
C ILE A 472 34.81 -14.15 -49.59
N VAL A 473 33.63 -14.21 -48.97
CA VAL A 473 33.52 -14.20 -47.50
C VAL A 473 34.14 -15.46 -46.89
N SER A 474 33.89 -16.64 -47.47
CA SER A 474 34.54 -17.89 -47.01
C SER A 474 36.06 -17.84 -47.15
N ALA A 475 36.57 -17.23 -48.23
CA ALA A 475 38.01 -17.09 -48.44
C ALA A 475 38.65 -16.17 -47.38
N HIS A 476 38.02 -15.04 -47.08
CA HIS A 476 38.46 -14.13 -46.03
C HIS A 476 38.41 -14.75 -44.64
N LEU A 477 37.31 -15.44 -44.29
CA LEU A 477 37.18 -16.11 -43.00
C LEU A 477 38.21 -17.24 -42.85
N SER A 478 38.47 -17.99 -43.93
CA SER A 478 39.50 -19.04 -43.93
C SER A 478 40.90 -18.48 -43.70
N ASP A 479 41.18 -17.29 -44.24
CA ASP A 479 42.44 -16.58 -43.97
C ASP A 479 42.52 -16.10 -42.52
N GLU A 480 41.43 -15.58 -41.95
CA GLU A 480 41.39 -15.05 -40.57
C GLU A 480 41.65 -16.15 -39.52
N ILE A 481 41.15 -17.37 -39.75
CA ILE A 481 41.38 -18.53 -38.87
C ILE A 481 42.58 -19.40 -39.28
N GLU A 482 43.41 -18.91 -40.20
CA GLU A 482 44.64 -19.59 -40.66
C GLU A 482 44.43 -21.00 -41.25
N ARG A 483 43.24 -21.27 -41.83
CA ARG A 483 42.92 -22.53 -42.52
C ARG A 483 43.34 -22.50 -43.98
N GLU A 484 44.63 -22.74 -44.21
CA GLU A 484 45.26 -22.68 -45.55
C GLU A 484 44.55 -23.54 -46.62
N ASP A 485 44.04 -24.70 -46.25
CA ASP A 485 43.33 -25.64 -47.13
C ASP A 485 42.06 -25.02 -47.72
N LEU A 486 41.23 -24.45 -46.84
CA LEU A 486 39.99 -23.77 -47.19
C LEU A 486 40.28 -22.45 -47.90
N ALA A 487 41.28 -21.69 -47.44
CA ALA A 487 41.71 -20.45 -48.08
C ALA A 487 42.11 -20.69 -49.54
N LYS A 488 42.94 -21.70 -49.83
CA LYS A 488 43.32 -22.07 -51.20
C LYS A 488 42.10 -22.44 -52.04
N LYS A 489 41.19 -23.26 -51.50
CA LYS A 489 39.94 -23.69 -52.16
C LYS A 489 39.07 -22.49 -52.56
N PHE A 490 38.75 -21.62 -51.60
CA PHE A 490 37.82 -20.52 -51.82
C PHE A 490 38.45 -19.38 -52.63
N TRP A 491 39.70 -18.99 -52.38
CA TRP A 491 40.37 -17.99 -53.22
C TRP A 491 40.49 -18.43 -54.68
N HIS A 492 40.68 -19.73 -54.94
CA HIS A 492 40.70 -20.24 -56.31
C HIS A 492 39.34 -20.07 -57.01
N ARG A 493 38.24 -20.32 -56.30
CA ARG A 493 36.87 -20.10 -56.79
C ARG A 493 36.53 -18.62 -56.96
N VAL A 494 36.97 -17.75 -56.05
CA VAL A 494 36.85 -16.29 -56.22
C VAL A 494 37.56 -15.86 -57.50
N LYS A 495 38.81 -16.31 -57.72
CA LYS A 495 39.57 -15.99 -58.93
C LYS A 495 38.91 -16.49 -60.21
N SER A 496 38.20 -17.62 -60.19
CA SER A 496 37.53 -18.14 -61.38
C SER A 496 36.22 -17.40 -61.69
N LEU A 497 35.43 -17.08 -60.66
CA LEU A 497 34.10 -16.45 -60.78
C LEU A 497 34.15 -14.93 -60.97
N ALA A 498 35.08 -14.24 -60.31
CA ALA A 498 35.16 -12.79 -60.36
C ALA A 498 35.51 -12.29 -61.78
N PRO A 499 34.88 -11.22 -62.29
CA PRO A 499 35.16 -10.67 -63.62
C PRO A 499 36.64 -10.34 -63.81
N LYS A 500 37.14 -10.45 -65.05
CA LYS A 500 38.52 -10.04 -65.37
C LYS A 500 38.69 -8.54 -65.09
N GLY A 501 39.74 -8.19 -64.34
CA GLY A 501 40.00 -6.81 -63.92
C GLY A 501 39.20 -6.34 -62.70
N SER A 502 38.40 -7.22 -62.06
CA SER A 502 37.71 -6.83 -60.84
C SER A 502 38.68 -6.82 -59.62
N PRO A 503 38.47 -5.91 -58.64
CA PRO A 503 39.27 -5.85 -57.42
C PRO A 503 39.33 -7.18 -56.65
N GLU A 504 38.23 -7.94 -56.64
CA GLU A 504 38.12 -9.25 -56.00
C GLU A 504 38.99 -10.30 -56.69
N ARG A 505 39.07 -10.27 -58.03
CA ARG A 505 39.90 -11.19 -58.81
C ARG A 505 41.39 -10.90 -58.63
N GLU A 506 41.75 -9.62 -58.54
CA GLU A 506 43.11 -9.18 -58.24
C GLU A 506 43.52 -9.57 -56.82
N LEU A 507 42.64 -9.36 -55.84
CA LEU A 507 42.85 -9.79 -54.46
C LEU A 507 43.06 -11.31 -54.39
N ALA A 508 42.17 -12.10 -54.99
CA ALA A 508 42.29 -13.55 -55.03
C ALA A 508 43.59 -14.02 -55.69
N SER A 509 44.03 -13.35 -56.76
CA SER A 509 45.29 -13.67 -57.45
C SER A 509 46.51 -13.39 -56.58
N ARG A 510 46.51 -12.28 -55.83
CA ARG A 510 47.55 -11.94 -54.85
C ARG A 510 47.59 -12.95 -53.70
N ARG A 511 46.44 -13.28 -53.10
CA ARG A 511 46.35 -14.24 -51.98
C ARG A 511 46.77 -15.65 -52.38
N LEU A 512 46.33 -16.15 -53.54
CA LEU A 512 46.80 -17.46 -54.04
C LEU A 512 48.31 -17.50 -54.27
N SER A 513 48.91 -16.41 -54.77
CA SER A 513 50.37 -16.32 -54.93
C SER A 513 51.10 -16.44 -53.59
N GLN A 514 50.56 -15.79 -52.54
CA GLN A 514 51.08 -15.88 -51.18
C GLN A 514 50.92 -17.30 -50.59
N LEU A 515 49.75 -17.92 -50.75
CA LEU A 515 49.45 -19.26 -50.22
C LEU A 515 50.23 -20.38 -50.91
N TYR A 516 50.61 -20.20 -52.18
CA TYR A 516 51.46 -21.16 -52.91
C TYR A 516 52.95 -20.81 -52.86
N LYS A 517 53.38 -19.82 -52.07
CA LYS A 517 54.76 -19.30 -52.08
C LYS A 517 55.83 -20.39 -51.94
N THR A 518 55.67 -21.34 -51.02
CA THR A 518 56.59 -22.50 -50.85
C THR A 518 56.61 -23.43 -52.06
N ARG A 519 55.44 -23.77 -52.63
CA ARG A 519 55.35 -24.58 -53.86
C ARG A 519 55.91 -23.84 -55.07
N ASN A 520 55.66 -22.54 -55.17
CA ASN A 520 56.12 -21.69 -56.26
C ASN A 520 57.64 -21.53 -56.21
N TYR A 521 58.25 -21.39 -55.03
CA TYR A 521 59.72 -21.42 -54.88
C TYR A 521 60.31 -22.80 -55.22
N ALA A 522 59.66 -23.89 -54.84
CA ALA A 522 60.11 -25.23 -55.21
C ALA A 522 60.04 -25.47 -56.72
N ILE A 523 58.94 -25.10 -57.38
CA ILE A 523 58.79 -25.22 -58.84
C ILE A 523 59.79 -24.30 -59.56
N MET A 524 59.97 -23.06 -59.10
CA MET A 524 60.95 -22.14 -59.67
C MET A 524 62.38 -22.67 -59.50
N GLY A 525 62.70 -23.29 -58.36
CA GLY A 525 63.97 -24.00 -58.16
C GLY A 525 64.16 -25.17 -59.12
N VAL A 526 63.11 -25.98 -59.36
CA VAL A 526 63.13 -27.08 -60.34
C VAL A 526 63.25 -26.58 -61.77
N SER A 527 62.56 -25.49 -62.14
CA SER A 527 62.66 -24.87 -63.47
C SER A 527 64.04 -24.25 -63.71
N ILE A 528 64.63 -23.60 -62.71
CA ILE A 528 66.01 -23.11 -62.76
C ILE A 528 66.98 -24.29 -62.90
N ALA A 529 66.80 -25.37 -62.15
CA ALA A 529 67.61 -26.58 -62.28
C ALA A 529 67.51 -27.21 -63.68
N MET A 530 66.30 -27.32 -64.25
CA MET A 530 66.12 -27.79 -65.63
C MET A 530 66.80 -26.87 -66.65
N LEU A 531 66.70 -25.55 -66.49
CA LEU A 531 67.38 -24.57 -67.35
C LEU A 531 68.90 -24.72 -67.29
N ILE A 532 69.47 -24.93 -66.10
CA ILE A 532 70.90 -25.18 -65.90
C ILE A 532 71.32 -26.49 -66.59
N VAL A 533 70.52 -27.57 -66.46
CA VAL A 533 70.78 -28.86 -67.13
C VAL A 533 70.70 -28.72 -68.66
N PHE A 534 69.71 -28.00 -69.18
CA PHE A 534 69.58 -27.73 -70.61
C PHE A 534 70.75 -26.90 -71.16
N ALA A 535 71.14 -25.83 -70.45
CA ALA A 535 72.28 -24.99 -70.81
C ALA A 535 73.60 -25.77 -70.75
N SER A 536 73.77 -26.64 -69.76
CA SER A 536 74.92 -27.56 -69.63
C SER A 536 74.97 -28.59 -70.77
N GLY A 537 73.83 -29.17 -71.14
CA GLY A 537 73.73 -30.09 -72.28
C GLY A 537 74.09 -29.41 -73.60
N ILE A 538 73.58 -28.21 -73.85
CA ILE A 538 73.91 -27.40 -75.04
C ILE A 538 75.40 -27.02 -75.05
N TYR A 539 75.96 -26.60 -73.91
CA TYR A 539 77.40 -26.31 -73.78
C TYR A 539 78.27 -27.53 -74.09
N THR A 540 77.87 -28.71 -73.63
CA THR A 540 78.61 -29.97 -73.85
C THR A 540 78.57 -30.38 -75.34
N ILE A 541 77.42 -30.22 -76.01
CA ILE A 541 77.28 -30.46 -77.46
C ILE A 541 78.10 -29.45 -78.28
N LEU A 542 78.13 -28.18 -77.89
CA LEU A 542 78.92 -27.14 -78.56
C LEU A 542 80.43 -27.33 -78.35
N LYS A 543 80.86 -27.84 -77.19
CA LYS A 543 82.27 -28.17 -76.91
C LYS A 543 82.72 -29.44 -77.64
N GLY A 544 81.85 -30.44 -77.77
CA GLY A 544 82.12 -31.68 -78.55
C GLY A 544 82.34 -31.42 -80.05
N ARG A 545 81.68 -30.41 -80.63
CA ARG A 545 81.86 -30.01 -82.04
C ARG A 545 83.13 -29.21 -82.35
N ARG A 546 83.91 -28.79 -81.34
CA ARG A 546 85.21 -28.12 -81.54
C ARG A 546 86.42 -29.06 -81.40
N GLY A 547 86.18 -30.36 -81.15
CA GLY A 547 87.21 -31.37 -80.92
C GLY A 547 87.37 -32.43 -82.02
N THR A 548 86.75 -32.25 -83.19
CA THR A 548 86.95 -33.11 -84.37
C THR A 548 87.13 -32.27 -85.61
#